data_AF-A0A972DN59-F1
#
_entry.id   AF-A0A972DN59-F1
#
_cell.length_a   1.000
_cell.length_b   1.000
_cell.length_c   1.000
_cell.angle_alpha   90.00
_cell.angle_beta   90.00
_cell.angle_gamma   90.00
#
_symmetry.space_group_name_H-M   'P 1'
#
loop_
_entity.id
_entity.type
_entity.pdbx_description
1 polymer ?
#
loop_
_entity_poly.entity_id
_entity_poly.type
_entity_poly.pdbx_seq_one_letter_code
_entity_poly.pdbx_strand_id
1 'polypeptide(L)'
;MAVHFRELAGSPIEQYTLEGFRARRAFLIGWQDRDAFAAEVLGSATPFGGGGSIHYPGKPSVYAVKLRFEPFDPDAAEIQSLDDLAVGLNSYGDSLAKAVVEYRTIVDRDREDGPANEVGTHLTYRMGFSSDSLPLTSEGWVWEDQPAVALPGGMELARAIPMTEHRLIWRQVVNPPWGVIQAMQGRVNAAAFLGCPAETVLFEGAEAHKLFRAGLEEGPSPFAWEIAYVFRERSIKQGGAVYGWNHVYRGDPPGWVRVTNGAGHLYDTADFSGLFVSAE
;
A
#
# COMPACT_ATOMS: atom_id res chain seq x y z
N MET A 1 -12.74 15.53 -25.51
CA MET A 1 -12.15 16.52 -26.45
C MET A 1 -10.65 16.52 -26.26
N ALA A 2 -9.86 16.78 -27.30
CA ALA A 2 -8.41 16.91 -27.15
C ALA A 2 -8.08 18.24 -26.48
N VAL A 3 -7.34 18.22 -25.38
CA VAL A 3 -6.93 19.45 -24.69
C VAL A 3 -5.75 20.07 -25.45
N HIS A 4 -5.87 21.33 -25.84
CA HIS A 4 -4.76 22.05 -26.45
C HIS A 4 -3.78 22.52 -25.37
N PHE A 5 -2.49 22.19 -25.53
CA PHE A 5 -1.46 22.59 -24.58
C PHE A 5 -0.16 23.02 -25.27
N ARG A 6 0.63 23.84 -24.58
CA ARG A 6 2.00 24.20 -24.95
C ARG A 6 2.92 24.00 -23.76
N GLU A 7 3.99 23.23 -23.92
CA GLU A 7 5.02 23.11 -22.87
C GLU A 7 5.81 24.42 -22.74
N LEU A 8 6.01 24.87 -21.49
CA LEU A 8 6.67 26.14 -21.16
C LEU A 8 8.20 26.02 -21.24
N ALA A 9 8.87 27.12 -21.56
CA ALA A 9 10.33 27.19 -21.54
C ALA A 9 10.88 26.88 -20.14
N GLY A 10 12.01 26.14 -20.08
CA GLY A 10 12.58 25.65 -18.82
C GLY A 10 11.92 24.37 -18.28
N SER A 11 10.97 23.79 -19.02
CA SER A 11 10.45 22.43 -18.86
C SER A 11 10.99 21.53 -19.98
N PRO A 12 11.20 20.22 -19.75
CA PRO A 12 11.10 19.50 -18.47
C PRO A 12 12.29 19.76 -17.54
N ILE A 13 12.09 19.52 -16.23
CA ILE A 13 13.18 19.38 -15.25
C ILE A 13 13.21 17.92 -14.81
N GLU A 14 14.33 17.23 -15.03
CA GLU A 14 14.54 15.83 -14.67
C GLU A 14 15.53 15.70 -13.51
N GLN A 15 15.30 14.71 -12.63
CA GLN A 15 16.19 14.37 -11.53
C GLN A 15 16.30 12.85 -11.39
N TYR A 16 17.53 12.36 -11.29
CA TYR A 16 17.84 10.95 -11.04
C TYR A 16 18.43 10.85 -9.64
N THR A 17 17.82 10.06 -8.76
CA THR A 17 18.31 9.79 -7.41
C THR A 17 18.37 8.29 -7.15
N LEU A 18 18.93 7.89 -6.00
CA LEU A 18 18.90 6.49 -5.56
C LEU A 18 17.47 5.98 -5.30
N GLU A 19 16.51 6.88 -5.10
CA GLU A 19 15.09 6.56 -4.95
C GLU A 19 14.36 6.43 -6.30
N GLY A 20 15.06 6.68 -7.42
CA GLY A 20 14.51 6.60 -8.77
C GLY A 20 14.48 7.94 -9.51
N PHE A 21 13.71 7.97 -10.59
CA PHE A 21 13.52 9.15 -11.44
C PHE A 21 12.35 10.00 -10.95
N ARG A 22 12.55 11.32 -10.96
CA ARG A 22 11.52 12.33 -10.73
C ARG A 22 11.61 13.37 -11.84
N ALA A 23 10.47 13.90 -12.27
CA ALA A 23 10.46 15.01 -13.21
C ALA A 23 9.32 16.00 -12.92
N ARG A 24 9.51 17.24 -13.37
CA ARG A 24 8.48 18.26 -13.36
C ARG A 24 8.31 18.80 -14.77
N ARG A 25 7.08 18.81 -15.26
CA ARG A 25 6.71 19.46 -16.52
C ARG A 25 5.75 20.62 -16.27
N ALA A 26 5.89 21.68 -17.04
CA ALA A 26 5.03 22.86 -16.96
C ALA A 26 4.41 23.14 -18.32
N PHE A 27 3.09 23.29 -18.35
CA PHE A 27 2.31 23.51 -19.57
C PHE A 27 1.46 24.77 -19.43
N LEU A 28 1.14 25.35 -20.57
CA LEU A 28 0.17 26.41 -20.74
C LEU A 28 -1.05 25.81 -21.44
N ILE A 29 -2.21 25.95 -20.83
CA ILE A 29 -3.51 25.45 -21.33
C ILE A 29 -4.57 26.54 -21.18
N GLY A 30 -5.72 26.41 -21.85
CA GLY A 30 -6.87 27.27 -21.55
C GLY A 30 -7.31 27.09 -20.10
N TRP A 31 -7.69 28.18 -19.41
CA TRP A 31 -8.22 28.09 -18.05
C TRP A 31 -9.40 27.10 -18.02
N GLN A 32 -10.37 27.25 -18.90
CA GLN A 32 -11.52 26.36 -19.07
C GLN A 32 -11.19 24.86 -19.27
N ASP A 33 -9.99 24.50 -19.71
CA ASP A 33 -9.63 23.10 -20.04
C ASP A 33 -8.96 22.34 -18.87
N ARG A 34 -8.81 22.96 -17.68
CA ARG A 34 -8.09 22.37 -16.54
C ARG A 34 -8.56 20.97 -16.17
N ASP A 35 -9.87 20.76 -16.05
CA ASP A 35 -10.40 19.49 -15.57
C ASP A 35 -10.24 18.38 -16.62
N ALA A 36 -10.42 18.71 -17.90
CA ALA A 36 -10.13 17.81 -19.00
C ALA A 36 -8.63 17.46 -19.07
N PHE A 37 -7.74 18.45 -18.87
CA PHE A 37 -6.29 18.21 -18.80
C PHE A 37 -5.92 17.30 -17.62
N ALA A 38 -6.57 17.49 -16.47
CA ALA A 38 -6.34 16.66 -15.30
C ALA A 38 -6.76 15.21 -15.54
N ALA A 39 -7.92 14.99 -16.17
CA ALA A 39 -8.39 13.67 -16.55
C ALA A 39 -7.46 12.98 -17.54
N GLU A 40 -6.89 13.73 -18.50
CA GLU A 40 -5.91 13.20 -19.44
C GLU A 40 -4.61 12.82 -18.72
N VAL A 41 -4.07 13.69 -17.87
CA VAL A 41 -2.75 13.48 -17.23
C VAL A 41 -2.79 12.43 -16.11
N LEU A 42 -3.73 12.54 -15.17
CA LEU A 42 -3.80 11.65 -14.00
C LEU A 42 -4.60 10.37 -14.28
N GLY A 43 -5.23 10.29 -15.46
CA GLY A 43 -6.18 9.26 -15.80
C GLY A 43 -7.58 9.53 -15.23
N SER A 44 -8.57 8.87 -15.82
CA SER A 44 -9.94 8.84 -15.33
C SER A 44 -10.21 7.52 -14.64
N ALA A 45 -11.06 7.50 -13.61
CA ALA A 45 -11.64 6.24 -13.13
C ALA A 45 -12.97 6.04 -13.84
N THR A 46 -13.21 4.83 -14.36
CA THR A 46 -14.55 4.42 -14.79
C THR A 46 -14.93 3.15 -14.05
N PRO A 47 -16.23 2.84 -13.89
CA PRO A 47 -16.70 1.68 -13.15
C PRO A 47 -16.14 0.33 -13.65
N PHE A 48 -15.64 0.28 -14.88
CA PHE A 48 -15.15 -0.94 -15.54
C PHE A 48 -13.66 -0.90 -15.90
N GLY A 49 -12.89 -0.01 -15.25
CA GLY A 49 -11.49 0.23 -15.54
C GLY A 49 -11.24 1.66 -16.02
N GLY A 50 -10.29 2.32 -15.36
CA GLY A 50 -9.95 3.70 -15.66
C GLY A 50 -8.96 3.85 -16.83
N GLY A 51 -8.95 5.01 -17.48
CA GLY A 51 -7.82 5.41 -18.32
C GLY A 51 -6.58 5.53 -17.44
N GLY A 52 -5.47 4.88 -17.82
CA GLY A 52 -4.21 4.96 -17.09
C GLY A 52 -3.67 6.39 -17.07
N SER A 53 -2.99 6.76 -15.97
CA SER A 53 -2.20 8.00 -15.90
C SER A 53 -1.15 8.00 -17.02
N ILE A 54 -0.90 9.15 -17.64
CA ILE A 54 0.10 9.22 -18.72
C ILE A 54 1.50 8.99 -18.16
N HIS A 55 2.29 8.27 -18.94
CA HIS A 55 3.69 8.07 -18.64
C HIS A 55 4.52 9.29 -19.03
N TYR A 56 5.64 9.47 -18.34
CA TYR A 56 6.65 10.39 -18.79
C TYR A 56 7.19 9.92 -20.16
N PRO A 57 7.34 10.80 -21.17
CA PRO A 57 7.81 10.41 -22.50
C PRO A 57 9.11 9.60 -22.47
N GLY A 58 9.09 8.41 -23.06
CA GLY A 58 10.24 7.49 -23.10
C GLY A 58 10.55 6.75 -21.80
N LYS A 59 9.76 6.91 -20.73
CA LYS A 59 9.96 6.25 -19.42
C LYS A 59 8.64 5.61 -18.94
N PRO A 60 8.33 4.37 -19.36
CA PRO A 60 7.04 3.72 -19.06
C PRO A 60 6.82 3.41 -17.57
N SER A 61 7.86 3.37 -16.74
CA SER A 61 7.72 3.19 -15.29
C SER A 61 7.55 4.50 -14.51
N VAL A 62 7.40 5.63 -15.20
CA VAL A 62 7.31 6.96 -14.59
C VAL A 62 5.94 7.56 -14.86
N TYR A 63 5.18 7.82 -13.81
CA TYR A 63 3.78 8.24 -13.89
C TYR A 63 3.58 9.65 -13.35
N ALA A 64 2.57 10.36 -13.85
CA ALA A 64 2.11 11.58 -13.23
C ALA A 64 1.47 11.27 -11.87
N VAL A 65 2.01 11.86 -10.80
CA VAL A 65 1.58 11.63 -9.41
C VAL A 65 0.89 12.83 -8.78
N LYS A 66 1.05 14.01 -9.40
CA LYS A 66 0.47 15.25 -8.89
C LYS A 66 0.35 16.27 -10.02
N LEU A 67 -0.74 17.01 -9.98
CA LEU A 67 -1.03 18.10 -10.90
C LEU A 67 -1.49 19.32 -10.11
N ARG A 68 -0.99 20.49 -10.49
CA ARG A 68 -1.38 21.78 -9.93
C ARG A 68 -1.68 22.75 -11.05
N PHE A 69 -2.75 23.52 -10.90
CA PHE A 69 -3.05 24.65 -11.78
C PHE A 69 -2.89 25.97 -11.03
N GLU A 70 -2.39 26.98 -11.72
CA GLU A 70 -2.34 28.37 -11.28
C GLU A 70 -2.65 29.29 -12.47
N PRO A 71 -3.27 30.47 -12.27
CA PRO A 71 -3.45 31.44 -13.35
C PRO A 71 -2.09 31.82 -13.93
N PHE A 72 -1.97 31.84 -15.26
CA PHE A 72 -0.75 32.31 -15.90
C PHE A 72 -0.63 33.83 -15.86
N ASP A 73 -1.76 34.52 -16.04
CA ASP A 73 -1.92 35.96 -15.83
C ASP A 73 -2.91 36.18 -14.67
N PRO A 74 -2.42 36.41 -13.44
CA PRO A 74 -3.27 36.64 -12.28
C PRO A 74 -4.11 37.92 -12.38
N ASP A 75 -3.67 38.91 -13.16
CA ASP A 75 -4.34 40.20 -13.29
C ASP A 75 -5.50 40.16 -14.31
N ALA A 76 -5.55 39.10 -15.12
CA ALA A 76 -6.66 38.82 -16.05
C ALA A 76 -7.90 38.22 -15.36
N ALA A 77 -7.97 38.27 -14.03
CA ALA A 77 -9.14 37.82 -13.29
C ALA A 77 -10.38 38.61 -13.73
N GLU A 78 -11.43 37.89 -14.13
CA GLU A 78 -12.72 38.51 -14.40
C GLU A 78 -13.32 38.96 -13.06
N ILE A 79 -13.59 40.26 -12.92
CA ILE A 79 -14.22 40.79 -11.73
C ILE A 79 -15.67 40.30 -11.71
N GLN A 80 -15.96 39.40 -10.76
CA GLN A 80 -17.29 38.86 -10.55
C GLN A 80 -17.78 39.26 -9.15
N SER A 81 -19.05 39.66 -9.05
CA SER A 81 -19.70 39.76 -7.74
C SER A 81 -20.15 38.37 -7.35
N LEU A 82 -19.40 37.74 -6.44
CA LEU A 82 -19.74 36.43 -5.88
C LEU A 82 -20.55 36.66 -4.61
N ASP A 83 -21.81 36.25 -4.62
CA ASP A 83 -22.71 36.41 -3.47
C ASP A 83 -22.35 35.45 -2.31
N ASP A 84 -21.60 34.37 -2.60
CA ASP A 84 -21.16 33.36 -1.64
C ASP A 84 -19.84 32.70 -2.09
N LEU A 85 -18.92 32.46 -1.16
CA LEU A 85 -17.66 31.76 -1.37
C LEU A 85 -17.83 30.29 -1.81
N ALA A 86 -18.99 29.69 -1.55
CA ALA A 86 -19.34 28.33 -1.97
C ALA A 86 -19.95 28.27 -3.38
N VAL A 87 -20.33 29.42 -3.97
CA VAL A 87 -21.06 29.48 -5.25
C VAL A 87 -20.14 29.73 -6.43
N GLY A 88 -18.97 30.33 -6.23
CA GLY A 88 -18.03 30.55 -7.32
C GLY A 88 -16.60 30.88 -6.88
N LEU A 89 -15.72 30.84 -7.87
CA LEU A 89 -14.33 31.30 -7.78
C LEU A 89 -14.16 32.41 -8.82
N ASN A 90 -13.14 33.26 -8.64
CA ASN A 90 -12.73 34.15 -9.71
C ASN A 90 -12.48 33.33 -10.98
N SER A 91 -13.19 33.70 -12.05
CA SER A 91 -12.94 33.16 -13.38
C SER A 91 -11.75 33.88 -13.99
N TYR A 92 -11.04 33.15 -14.84
CA TYR A 92 -10.03 33.73 -15.70
C TYR A 92 -10.41 33.50 -17.17
N GLY A 93 -11.70 33.24 -17.47
CA GLY A 93 -12.28 33.24 -18.81
C GLY A 93 -11.42 32.60 -19.89
N ASP A 94 -11.15 33.39 -20.95
CA ASP A 94 -10.28 33.08 -22.10
C ASP A 94 -8.76 33.15 -21.79
N SER A 95 -8.38 33.38 -20.53
CA SER A 95 -6.99 33.39 -20.09
C SER A 95 -6.43 31.96 -20.00
N LEU A 96 -5.14 31.88 -19.70
CA LEU A 96 -4.38 30.64 -19.69
C LEU A 96 -4.12 30.20 -18.25
N ALA A 97 -4.16 28.88 -18.03
CA ALA A 97 -3.65 28.26 -16.82
C ALA A 97 -2.23 27.75 -17.06
N LYS A 98 -1.38 27.91 -16.05
CA LYS A 98 -0.14 27.16 -15.94
C LYS A 98 -0.41 25.86 -15.19
N ALA A 99 -0.26 24.75 -15.89
CA ALA A 99 -0.36 23.40 -15.34
C ALA A 99 1.04 22.88 -14.99
N VAL A 100 1.25 22.47 -13.74
CA VAL A 100 2.51 21.86 -13.28
C VAL A 100 2.24 20.40 -12.93
N VAL A 101 2.85 19.49 -13.70
CA VAL A 101 2.75 18.04 -13.51
C VAL A 101 4.04 17.55 -12.85
N GLU A 102 3.92 16.86 -11.72
CA GLU A 102 5.02 16.12 -11.10
C GLU A 102 4.92 14.64 -11.48
N TYR A 103 6.05 14.09 -11.91
CA TYR A 103 6.23 12.69 -12.29
C TYR A 103 7.19 11.99 -11.35
N ARG A 104 6.94 10.71 -11.06
CA ARG A 104 7.84 9.87 -10.28
C ARG A 104 7.86 8.46 -10.83
N THR A 105 9.00 7.78 -10.63
CA THR A 105 9.10 6.35 -10.85
C THR A 105 8.15 5.64 -9.90
N ILE A 106 7.32 4.77 -10.46
CA ILE A 106 6.53 3.83 -9.69
C ILE A 106 6.95 2.46 -10.21
N VAL A 107 7.45 1.63 -9.30
CA VAL A 107 7.80 0.25 -9.64
C VAL A 107 6.51 -0.55 -9.58
N ASP A 108 6.23 -1.32 -10.61
CA ASP A 108 5.03 -2.17 -10.65
C ASP A 108 5.03 -3.17 -9.51
N ARG A 109 6.22 -3.63 -9.11
CA ARG A 109 6.43 -4.57 -8.02
C ARG A 109 7.76 -4.30 -7.29
N ASP A 110 7.67 -3.87 -6.03
CA ASP A 110 8.85 -3.57 -5.18
C ASP A 110 9.65 -4.82 -4.78
N ARG A 111 9.03 -6.01 -4.77
CA ARG A 111 9.66 -7.27 -4.34
C ARG A 111 9.39 -8.42 -5.29
N GLU A 112 10.42 -9.19 -5.65
CA GLU A 112 10.28 -10.32 -6.57
C GLU A 112 9.37 -11.44 -6.04
N ASP A 113 9.38 -11.64 -4.72
CA ASP A 113 8.52 -12.57 -3.98
C ASP A 113 7.21 -11.92 -3.46
N GLY A 114 6.94 -10.70 -3.90
CA GLY A 114 5.68 -9.99 -3.64
C GLY A 114 4.52 -10.57 -4.46
N PRO A 115 3.27 -10.40 -3.97
CA PRO A 115 2.09 -10.81 -4.71
C PRO A 115 1.97 -10.03 -6.02
N ALA A 116 1.37 -10.65 -7.03
CA ALA A 116 0.93 -9.93 -8.22
C ALA A 116 -0.25 -9.02 -7.85
N ASN A 117 -0.33 -7.87 -8.51
CA ASN A 117 -1.43 -6.92 -8.38
C ASN A 117 -2.10 -6.68 -9.73
N GLU A 118 -3.32 -6.13 -9.69
CA GLU A 118 -4.10 -5.80 -10.88
C GLU A 118 -3.38 -4.81 -11.82
N VAL A 119 -3.54 -4.99 -13.13
CA VAL A 119 -2.96 -4.10 -14.14
C VAL A 119 -3.46 -2.67 -13.95
N GLY A 120 -2.55 -1.70 -14.01
CA GLY A 120 -2.90 -0.27 -13.82
C GLY A 120 -3.00 0.16 -12.36
N THR A 121 -2.70 -0.75 -11.42
CA THR A 121 -2.50 -0.44 -9.99
C THR A 121 -1.03 -0.53 -9.63
N HIS A 122 -0.66 -0.04 -8.43
CA HIS A 122 0.73 -0.02 -8.00
C HIS A 122 0.88 -0.58 -6.59
N LEU A 123 1.84 -1.48 -6.41
CA LEU A 123 2.11 -2.12 -5.12
C LEU A 123 3.50 -1.77 -4.61
N THR A 124 3.54 -1.06 -3.48
CA THR A 124 4.81 -0.74 -2.79
C THR A 124 4.94 -1.50 -1.48
N TYR A 125 6.18 -1.72 -1.06
CA TYR A 125 6.50 -2.52 0.13
C TYR A 125 7.31 -1.72 1.16
N ARG A 126 6.96 -1.90 2.43
CA ARG A 126 7.75 -1.45 3.58
C ARG A 126 7.86 -2.56 4.61
N MET A 127 9.01 -2.60 5.27
CA MET A 127 9.29 -3.53 6.36
C MET A 127 9.66 -2.77 7.63
N GLY A 128 9.15 -3.22 8.76
CA GLY A 128 9.56 -2.83 10.10
C GLY A 128 9.95 -4.06 10.91
N PHE A 129 10.62 -3.85 12.04
CA PHE A 129 10.89 -4.92 13.00
C PHE A 129 10.42 -4.50 14.38
N SER A 130 10.02 -5.50 15.15
CA SER A 130 9.72 -5.38 16.57
C SER A 130 10.16 -6.66 17.28
N SER A 131 9.97 -6.72 18.59
CA SER A 131 10.21 -7.93 19.36
C SER A 131 9.09 -8.08 20.37
N ASP A 132 8.65 -9.32 20.58
CA ASP A 132 7.69 -9.68 21.61
C ASP A 132 8.36 -10.60 22.64
N SER A 133 7.89 -10.57 23.88
CA SER A 133 8.39 -11.43 24.95
C SER A 133 7.42 -12.58 25.16
N LEU A 134 7.80 -13.78 24.72
CA LEU A 134 6.97 -14.96 24.89
C LEU A 134 7.32 -15.68 26.21
N PRO A 135 6.36 -15.87 27.12
CA PRO A 135 6.57 -16.69 28.30
C PRO A 135 6.74 -18.16 27.91
N LEU A 136 7.67 -18.85 28.57
CA LEU A 136 7.92 -20.27 28.44
C LEU A 136 7.64 -20.94 29.78
N THR A 137 7.12 -22.17 29.73
CA THR A 137 7.03 -23.02 30.91
C THR A 137 8.44 -23.46 31.33
N SER A 138 8.72 -23.45 32.64
CA SER A 138 9.97 -23.98 33.21
C SER A 138 10.07 -25.51 33.10
N GLU A 139 8.94 -26.19 32.94
CA GLU A 139 8.85 -27.62 32.67
C GLU A 139 9.65 -28.01 31.42
N GLY A 140 10.41 -29.10 31.51
CA GLY A 140 11.27 -29.61 30.42
C GLY A 140 12.62 -28.92 30.27
N TRP A 141 12.91 -27.87 31.05
CA TRP A 141 14.22 -27.23 31.08
C TRP A 141 15.06 -27.74 32.25
N VAL A 142 16.37 -27.83 32.02
CA VAL A 142 17.38 -28.18 33.03
C VAL A 142 18.53 -27.18 32.98
N TRP A 143 19.30 -27.11 34.06
CA TRP A 143 20.54 -26.33 34.08
C TRP A 143 21.62 -27.05 33.26
N GLU A 144 22.37 -26.31 32.44
CA GLU A 144 23.42 -26.89 31.60
C GLU A 144 24.54 -27.53 32.44
N ASP A 145 24.91 -26.89 33.55
CA ASP A 145 25.93 -27.37 34.50
C ASP A 145 25.41 -28.50 35.41
N GLN A 146 24.09 -28.61 35.58
CA GLN A 146 23.44 -29.64 36.39
C GLN A 146 22.22 -30.26 35.69
N PRO A 147 22.42 -31.06 34.62
CA PRO A 147 21.31 -31.58 33.81
C PRO A 147 20.35 -32.52 34.56
N ALA A 148 20.78 -33.07 35.70
CA ALA A 148 19.94 -33.89 36.56
C ALA A 148 18.97 -33.08 37.44
N VAL A 149 19.13 -31.75 37.47
CA VAL A 149 18.31 -30.83 38.28
C VAL A 149 17.37 -30.07 37.35
N ALA A 150 16.07 -30.35 37.48
CA ALA A 150 15.03 -29.61 36.77
C ALA A 150 14.94 -28.15 37.27
N LEU A 151 14.49 -27.25 36.40
CA LEU A 151 14.17 -25.90 36.83
C LEU A 151 13.01 -25.91 37.85
N PRO A 152 13.01 -24.99 38.83
CA PRO A 152 11.91 -24.88 39.79
C PRO A 152 10.58 -24.62 39.08
N GLY A 153 9.54 -25.37 39.48
CA GLY A 153 8.18 -25.15 38.97
C GLY A 153 7.71 -23.72 39.27
N GLY A 154 7.16 -23.06 38.26
CA GLY A 154 6.72 -21.66 38.36
C GLY A 154 7.83 -20.62 38.16
N MET A 155 9.07 -21.03 37.88
CA MET A 155 10.09 -20.10 37.39
C MET A 155 9.62 -19.50 36.07
N GLU A 156 9.61 -18.17 36.00
CA GLU A 156 9.28 -17.42 34.78
C GLU A 156 10.46 -17.47 33.82
N LEU A 157 10.29 -18.22 32.73
CA LEU A 157 11.18 -18.13 31.58
C LEU A 157 10.51 -17.27 30.53
N ALA A 158 11.29 -16.42 29.88
CA ALA A 158 10.82 -15.61 28.77
C ALA A 158 11.83 -15.66 27.63
N ARG A 159 11.32 -15.69 26.40
CA ARG A 159 12.12 -15.60 25.19
C ARG A 159 11.69 -14.39 24.38
N ALA A 160 12.63 -13.50 24.09
CA ALA A 160 12.42 -12.47 23.10
C ALA A 160 12.32 -13.10 21.70
N ILE A 161 11.21 -12.88 21.02
CA ILE A 161 10.95 -13.34 19.66
C ILE A 161 10.95 -12.11 18.74
N PRO A 162 11.90 -12.00 17.80
CA PRO A 162 11.85 -10.96 16.80
C PRO A 162 10.61 -11.18 15.91
N MET A 163 9.93 -10.09 15.61
CA MET A 163 8.79 -10.06 14.70
C MET A 163 9.09 -9.08 13.57
N THR A 164 8.57 -9.38 12.39
CA THR A 164 8.68 -8.50 11.23
C THR A 164 7.30 -7.96 10.92
N GLU A 165 7.17 -6.65 10.77
CA GLU A 165 5.96 -6.05 10.21
C GLU A 165 6.17 -5.86 8.71
N HIS A 166 5.24 -6.35 7.91
CA HIS A 166 5.20 -6.13 6.48
C HIS A 166 4.02 -5.23 6.15
N ARG A 167 4.29 -4.14 5.45
CA ARG A 167 3.27 -3.22 4.96
C ARG A 167 3.29 -3.19 3.44
N LEU A 168 2.21 -3.67 2.84
CA LEU A 168 2.00 -3.64 1.40
C LEU A 168 0.98 -2.55 1.08
N ILE A 169 1.38 -1.52 0.34
CA ILE A 169 0.52 -0.38 0.02
C ILE A 169 0.15 -0.46 -1.46
N TRP A 170 -1.13 -0.75 -1.70
CA TRP A 170 -1.73 -0.93 -3.00
C TRP A 170 -2.52 0.32 -3.39
N ARG A 171 -2.17 0.95 -4.52
CA ARG A 171 -2.72 2.24 -4.97
C ARG A 171 -3.47 2.12 -6.28
N GLN A 172 -4.32 3.12 -6.53
CA GLN A 172 -5.16 3.23 -7.73
C GLN A 172 -6.24 2.14 -7.83
N VAL A 173 -6.68 1.60 -6.68
CA VAL A 173 -7.66 0.52 -6.61
C VAL A 173 -9.06 1.08 -6.80
N VAL A 174 -9.80 0.68 -7.83
CA VAL A 174 -11.16 1.20 -8.07
C VAL A 174 -12.19 0.49 -7.22
N ASN A 175 -12.15 -0.84 -7.14
CA ASN A 175 -13.08 -1.65 -6.36
C ASN A 175 -12.34 -2.55 -5.36
N PRO A 176 -11.94 -2.02 -4.18
CA PRO A 176 -11.26 -2.82 -3.18
C PRO A 176 -12.01 -4.11 -2.83
N PRO A 177 -11.32 -5.25 -2.62
CA PRO A 177 -11.96 -6.52 -2.30
C PRO A 177 -12.38 -6.60 -0.83
N TRP A 178 -13.30 -5.73 -0.40
CA TRP A 178 -13.69 -5.56 1.01
C TRP A 178 -14.09 -6.87 1.70
N GLY A 179 -14.87 -7.70 1.03
CA GLY A 179 -15.30 -9.00 1.56
C GLY A 179 -14.12 -9.95 1.78
N VAL A 180 -13.14 -9.94 0.88
CA VAL A 180 -11.92 -10.76 0.98
C VAL A 180 -11.05 -10.27 2.14
N ILE A 181 -10.87 -8.94 2.25
CA ILE A 181 -10.12 -8.30 3.34
C ILE A 181 -10.71 -8.72 4.69
N GLN A 182 -12.02 -8.58 4.86
CA GLN A 182 -12.71 -8.94 6.10
C GLN A 182 -12.64 -10.44 6.39
N ALA A 183 -12.79 -11.29 5.36
CA ALA A 183 -12.74 -12.73 5.51
C ALA A 183 -11.34 -13.24 5.91
N MET A 184 -10.28 -12.59 5.44
CA MET A 184 -8.89 -13.00 5.67
C MET A 184 -8.29 -12.42 6.95
N GLN A 185 -8.85 -11.33 7.48
CA GLN A 185 -8.32 -10.67 8.68
C GLN A 185 -8.26 -11.65 9.85
N GLY A 186 -7.12 -11.68 10.56
CA GLY A 186 -6.87 -12.60 11.67
C GLY A 186 -6.46 -14.01 11.24
N ARG A 187 -6.27 -14.29 9.95
CA ARG A 187 -5.77 -15.57 9.44
C ARG A 187 -4.28 -15.52 9.17
N VAL A 188 -3.67 -16.70 9.10
CA VAL A 188 -2.25 -16.86 8.77
C VAL A 188 -2.07 -17.41 7.34
N ASN A 189 -0.93 -17.15 6.72
CA ASN A 189 -0.66 -17.60 5.36
C ASN A 189 -0.71 -19.14 5.23
N ALA A 190 -1.49 -19.65 4.29
CA ALA A 190 -1.61 -21.08 4.01
C ALA A 190 -0.38 -21.66 3.27
N ALA A 191 0.32 -20.81 2.52
CA ALA A 191 1.50 -21.14 1.74
C ALA A 191 2.57 -20.05 1.92
N ALA A 192 3.73 -20.20 1.29
CA ALA A 192 4.78 -19.19 1.36
C ALA A 192 4.27 -17.81 0.88
N PHE A 193 4.58 -16.75 1.63
CA PHE A 193 4.15 -15.38 1.33
C PHE A 193 5.25 -14.41 1.71
N LEU A 194 5.68 -13.53 0.80
CA LEU A 194 6.82 -12.62 0.99
C LEU A 194 8.13 -13.33 1.38
N GLY A 195 8.31 -14.55 0.87
CA GLY A 195 9.45 -15.41 1.20
C GLY A 195 9.34 -16.10 2.57
N CYS A 196 8.31 -15.79 3.36
CA CYS A 196 8.07 -16.39 4.66
C CYS A 196 7.32 -17.73 4.51
N PRO A 197 7.70 -18.80 5.24
CA PRO A 197 7.01 -20.10 5.20
C PRO A 197 5.54 -20.03 5.61
N ALA A 198 4.77 -21.09 5.32
CA ALA A 198 3.38 -21.20 5.76
C ALA A 198 3.24 -21.02 7.29
N GLU A 199 2.10 -20.46 7.71
CA GLU A 199 1.70 -20.18 9.09
C GLU A 199 2.57 -19.18 9.87
N THR A 200 3.51 -18.50 9.22
CA THR A 200 4.41 -17.54 9.88
C THR A 200 3.96 -16.10 9.75
N VAL A 201 3.07 -15.79 8.81
CA VAL A 201 2.58 -14.42 8.54
C VAL A 201 1.10 -14.32 8.86
N LEU A 202 0.76 -13.49 9.85
CA LEU A 202 -0.61 -13.13 10.24
C LEU A 202 -1.04 -11.89 9.47
N PHE A 203 -2.24 -11.91 8.88
CA PHE A 203 -2.85 -10.71 8.33
C PHE A 203 -3.60 -9.94 9.43
N GLU A 204 -3.09 -8.76 9.81
CA GLU A 204 -3.67 -7.96 10.90
C GLU A 204 -4.87 -7.13 10.43
N GLY A 205 -4.83 -6.67 9.18
CA GLY A 205 -5.91 -5.90 8.57
C GLY A 205 -5.42 -4.90 7.53
N ALA A 206 -6.29 -3.97 7.16
CA ALA A 206 -6.03 -2.97 6.15
C ALA A 206 -6.42 -1.57 6.64
N GLU A 207 -5.60 -0.57 6.31
CA GLU A 207 -5.99 0.84 6.33
C GLU A 207 -6.37 1.27 4.91
N ALA A 208 -7.43 2.06 4.75
CA ALA A 208 -7.87 2.51 3.44
C ALA A 208 -8.06 4.02 3.39
N HIS A 209 -7.53 4.64 2.34
CA HIS A 209 -7.65 6.06 2.07
C HIS A 209 -8.21 6.28 0.67
N LYS A 210 -9.20 7.17 0.55
CA LYS A 210 -9.68 7.60 -0.77
C LYS A 210 -8.61 8.45 -1.44
N LEU A 211 -8.24 8.06 -2.65
CA LEU A 211 -7.41 8.81 -3.56
C LEU A 211 -8.32 9.53 -4.56
N PHE A 212 -8.03 10.81 -4.77
CA PHE A 212 -8.64 11.54 -5.86
C PHE A 212 -8.05 11.07 -7.20
N ARG A 213 -8.94 10.63 -8.09
CA ARG A 213 -8.67 10.51 -9.53
C ARG A 213 -9.49 11.62 -10.19
N ALA A 214 -8.93 12.29 -11.18
CA ALA A 214 -9.38 13.59 -11.68
C ALA A 214 -10.88 13.70 -12.00
N GLY A 215 -11.38 14.95 -12.08
CA GLY A 215 -12.76 15.32 -12.40
C GLY A 215 -13.63 15.51 -11.16
N LEU A 216 -14.37 16.62 -11.09
CA LEU A 216 -15.44 16.88 -10.09
C LEU A 216 -16.79 17.19 -10.76
N GLU A 217 -16.81 17.26 -12.09
CA GLU A 217 -17.92 17.80 -12.89
C GLU A 217 -19.12 16.83 -13.01
N GLU A 218 -18.92 15.52 -12.80
CA GLU A 218 -19.96 14.48 -12.95
C GLU A 218 -20.51 13.94 -11.60
N GLY A 219 -20.36 14.70 -10.51
CA GLY A 219 -20.71 14.27 -9.15
C GLY A 219 -19.51 13.68 -8.40
N PRO A 220 -19.69 12.86 -7.35
CA PRO A 220 -18.56 12.23 -6.67
C PRO A 220 -17.82 11.33 -7.66
N SER A 221 -16.69 11.83 -8.20
CA SER A 221 -15.79 11.06 -9.05
C SER A 221 -15.53 9.69 -8.44
N PRO A 222 -15.47 8.61 -9.23
CA PRO A 222 -15.09 7.30 -8.71
C PRO A 222 -13.68 7.39 -8.13
N PHE A 223 -13.62 7.64 -6.81
CA PHE A 223 -12.39 7.66 -6.05
C PHE A 223 -11.68 6.32 -6.26
N ALA A 224 -10.38 6.39 -6.52
CA ALA A 224 -9.55 5.22 -6.31
C ALA A 224 -9.22 5.11 -4.82
N TRP A 225 -8.67 3.98 -4.41
CA TRP A 225 -8.26 3.74 -3.05
C TRP A 225 -6.76 3.48 -2.99
N GLU A 226 -6.16 3.95 -1.89
CA GLU A 226 -4.93 3.41 -1.35
C GLU A 226 -5.33 2.45 -0.23
N ILE A 227 -4.88 1.20 -0.33
CA ILE A 227 -5.09 0.18 0.68
C ILE A 227 -3.73 -0.22 1.21
N ALA A 228 -3.50 -0.02 2.50
CA ALA A 228 -2.30 -0.44 3.18
C ALA A 228 -2.59 -1.69 4.01
N TYR A 229 -2.19 -2.85 3.49
CA TYR A 229 -2.27 -4.12 4.20
C TYR A 229 -1.12 -4.25 5.20
N VAL A 230 -1.47 -4.67 6.42
CA VAL A 230 -0.52 -4.89 7.51
C VAL A 230 -0.48 -6.38 7.82
N PHE A 231 0.72 -6.95 7.73
CA PHE A 231 0.98 -8.32 8.10
C PHE A 231 2.08 -8.38 9.16
N ARG A 232 1.98 -9.37 10.05
CA ARG A 232 2.97 -9.62 11.09
C ARG A 232 3.55 -11.00 10.96
N GLU A 233 4.85 -11.05 10.72
CA GLU A 233 5.63 -12.28 10.72
C GLU A 233 6.05 -12.63 12.14
N ARG A 234 5.83 -13.89 12.50
CA ARG A 234 6.43 -14.55 13.66
C ARG A 234 7.09 -15.84 13.20
N SER A 235 8.42 -15.83 13.15
CA SER A 235 9.24 -16.94 12.65
C SER A 235 10.23 -17.40 13.72
N ILE A 236 9.82 -18.36 14.55
CA ILE A 236 10.69 -18.90 15.60
C ILE A 236 11.59 -19.97 14.98
N LYS A 237 12.88 -19.66 14.86
CA LYS A 237 13.89 -20.57 14.28
C LYS A 237 14.55 -21.37 15.40
N GLN A 238 14.44 -22.70 15.37
CA GLN A 238 15.08 -23.58 16.35
C GLN A 238 15.29 -24.97 15.75
N GLY A 239 16.49 -25.53 15.93
CA GLY A 239 16.79 -26.90 15.49
C GLY A 239 16.63 -27.14 13.98
N GLY A 240 16.80 -26.10 13.15
CA GLY A 240 16.59 -26.16 11.70
C GLY A 240 15.12 -26.06 11.25
N ALA A 241 14.17 -26.02 12.18
CA ALA A 241 12.75 -25.81 11.91
C ALA A 241 12.34 -24.35 12.13
N VAL A 242 11.22 -23.97 11.51
CA VAL A 242 10.56 -22.66 11.68
C VAL A 242 9.16 -22.89 12.24
N TYR A 243 8.85 -22.22 13.34
CA TYR A 243 7.56 -22.32 14.02
C TYR A 243 6.81 -20.99 13.97
N GLY A 244 5.59 -21.04 13.46
CA GLY A 244 4.74 -19.88 13.21
C GLY A 244 3.71 -19.61 14.30
N TRP A 245 2.63 -18.92 13.92
CA TRP A 245 1.52 -18.48 14.78
C TRP A 245 0.74 -19.62 15.43
N ASN A 246 0.63 -20.76 14.75
CA ASN A 246 -0.08 -21.95 15.25
C ASN A 246 0.72 -22.82 16.22
N HIS A 247 1.93 -22.40 16.59
CA HIS A 247 2.82 -23.16 17.47
C HIS A 247 2.96 -22.49 18.84
N VAL A 248 2.96 -23.32 19.88
CA VAL A 248 3.20 -22.92 21.27
C VAL A 248 4.28 -23.82 21.85
N TYR A 249 5.11 -23.28 22.75
CA TYR A 249 6.08 -24.08 23.47
C TYR A 249 5.36 -24.91 24.54
N ARG A 250 5.56 -26.22 24.49
CA ARG A 250 5.12 -27.17 25.52
C ARG A 250 6.35 -27.61 26.30
N GLY A 251 6.25 -27.64 27.63
CA GLY A 251 7.34 -28.08 28.51
C GLY A 251 7.50 -29.60 28.60
N ASP A 252 6.42 -30.37 28.43
CA ASP A 252 6.45 -31.83 28.55
C ASP A 252 5.70 -32.56 27.40
N PRO A 253 6.40 -33.29 26.52
CA PRO A 253 7.84 -33.18 26.29
C PRO A 253 8.21 -31.80 25.73
N PRO A 254 9.43 -31.31 25.98
CA PRO A 254 9.86 -29.96 25.62
C PRO A 254 9.89 -29.78 24.09
N GLY A 255 9.23 -28.72 23.61
CA GLY A 255 9.31 -28.34 22.20
C GLY A 255 8.15 -27.49 21.71
N TRP A 256 8.31 -26.95 20.50
CA TRP A 256 7.26 -26.23 19.80
C TRP A 256 6.30 -27.23 19.16
N VAL A 257 5.03 -27.10 19.52
CA VAL A 257 3.97 -27.98 19.03
C VAL A 257 2.86 -27.15 18.43
N ARG A 258 2.32 -27.65 17.31
CA ARG A 258 1.15 -27.06 16.68
C ARG A 258 -0.07 -27.33 17.55
N VAL A 259 -0.84 -26.29 17.86
CA VAL A 259 -1.99 -26.38 18.77
C VAL A 259 -3.28 -26.59 17.97
N THR A 260 -4.20 -27.39 18.52
CA THR A 260 -5.53 -27.63 17.95
C THR A 260 -6.56 -27.82 19.07
N ASN A 261 -7.81 -27.46 18.80
CA ASN A 261 -8.96 -27.74 19.66
C ASN A 261 -9.79 -28.95 19.19
N GLY A 262 -9.28 -29.72 18.22
CA GLY A 262 -9.99 -30.85 17.60
C GLY A 262 -10.86 -30.47 16.39
N ALA A 263 -11.26 -29.21 16.26
CA ALA A 263 -12.01 -28.69 15.10
C ALA A 263 -11.13 -27.88 14.14
N GLY A 264 -10.10 -27.20 14.68
CA GLY A 264 -9.19 -26.36 13.92
C GLY A 264 -7.90 -26.06 14.67
N HIS A 265 -7.07 -25.21 14.07
CA HIS A 265 -5.85 -24.69 14.68
C HIS A 265 -6.13 -23.41 15.47
N LEU A 266 -5.12 -22.86 16.13
CA LEU A 266 -5.24 -21.59 16.86
C LEU A 266 -5.64 -20.44 15.94
N TYR A 267 -5.08 -20.41 14.73
CA TYR A 267 -5.38 -19.50 13.64
C TYR A 267 -5.73 -20.30 12.39
N ASP A 268 -6.81 -19.92 11.72
CA ASP A 268 -7.15 -20.43 10.40
C ASP A 268 -6.15 -19.95 9.35
N THR A 269 -5.98 -20.75 8.31
CA THR A 269 -5.08 -20.41 7.18
C THR A 269 -5.85 -19.78 6.02
N ALA A 270 -5.20 -18.90 5.25
CA ALA A 270 -5.73 -18.35 4.00
C ALA A 270 -4.64 -18.14 2.95
N ASP A 271 -5.02 -18.18 1.67
CA ASP A 271 -4.18 -17.68 0.58
C ASP A 271 -4.39 -16.18 0.42
N PHE A 272 -3.35 -15.39 0.69
CA PHE A 272 -3.40 -13.93 0.63
C PHE A 272 -3.34 -13.36 -0.79
N SER A 273 -3.19 -14.18 -1.83
CA SER A 273 -3.19 -13.72 -3.22
C SER A 273 -4.46 -12.93 -3.58
N GLY A 274 -5.61 -13.34 -3.04
CA GLY A 274 -6.91 -12.69 -3.27
C GLY A 274 -7.03 -11.26 -2.72
N LEU A 275 -6.10 -10.79 -1.88
CA LEU A 275 -6.11 -9.41 -1.36
C LEU A 275 -5.74 -8.37 -2.43
N PHE A 276 -5.10 -8.79 -3.52
CA PHE A 276 -4.51 -7.90 -4.53
C PHE A 276 -5.27 -7.89 -5.86
N VAL A 277 -6.53 -8.33 -5.81
CA VAL A 277 -7.46 -8.38 -6.95
C VAL A 277 -8.70 -7.57 -6.56
N SER A 278 -9.13 -6.64 -7.41
CA SER A 278 -10.36 -5.88 -7.15
C SER A 278 -11.57 -6.81 -7.10
N ALA A 279 -12.59 -6.43 -6.33
CA ALA A 279 -13.88 -7.12 -6.38
C ALA A 279 -14.51 -6.99 -7.77
N GLU A 280 -15.24 -8.03 -8.19
CA GLU A 280 -16.12 -7.99 -9.37
C GLU A 280 -17.31 -7.07 -9.17
#